data_AF-A0AAT9I257-F1
#
_entry.id   AF-A0AAT9I257-F1
#
_cell.length_a   1.000
_cell.length_b   1.000
_cell.length_c   1.000
_cell.angle_alpha   90.00
_cell.angle_beta   90.00
_cell.angle_gamma   90.00
#
_symmetry.space_group_name_H-M   'P 1'
#
loop_
_entity.id
_entity.type
_entity.pdbx_description
1 polymer ?
#
loop_
_entity_poly.entity_id
_entity_poly.type
_entity_poly.pdbx_seq_one_letter_code
_entity_poly.pdbx_strand_id
1 'polypeptide(L)'
;MNKCLHIATRVMLMGGITLIFTQAKAQLKVGTNPTKIEKSAILELEGKKQGLLLTRLDNFTDINSATPPDGMIVFLNTADATRGLYVRKDGNWVQLASTTDAANNWRLNGNAGAAGQFIGTSDNAPLIFKTDGTERLQITADGHLKTGYTNVTAGTAELEVLVLGADGTIMKRTLSKDIFANAVQTLNGLSGALQVETSASTANNNLNVTTDGATKVQINAPVMNGGATQQYGFMTLADWTKLQSLSSADGMTVATMVLGAASGEVDKGARITFDNITGKYKLELIAADATHAGIVTTQAQTFAGEKTFKDIMYASADVIFQKNLNVTGNATISTALSVSGDASVAGNTSINGTLHTKDNVTLDKNLTLKLIPDAVSQDFVLLRDDATGMIYKKQLPATAFQSAIHTINGLPGSDIDMSYTKAAGNDVQFIADNTQTPNTLKLNIPDAAATALRGLVTNEEQKFAGVKKFADSVYSGKSLMVGDTLAGATSTLTVSGSVSMKLRVVTGGTAISADDYTVVVKSAAAATVTLPSAKNIAGRIYTIKKVPAVTGVAGSGHDAEIDNPVTIEAFTGENIEDGPSIDINNDWTFLTVQSDGDKTWYIIKK
;
A
#
# COMPACT_ATOMS: atom_id res chain seq x y z
N MET A 1 -102.64 30.13 -141.11
CA MET A 1 -102.64 28.70 -140.74
C MET A 1 -101.70 27.92 -141.66
N ASN A 2 -100.62 27.26 -141.23
CA ASN A 2 -99.55 27.67 -140.31
C ASN A 2 -98.32 26.74 -140.50
N LYS A 3 -97.36 27.14 -141.36
CA LYS A 3 -95.92 26.73 -141.34
C LYS A 3 -95.54 25.22 -141.32
N CYS A 4 -96.01 24.39 -142.26
CA CYS A 4 -95.39 23.07 -142.55
C CYS A 4 -95.29 22.73 -144.07
N LEU A 5 -94.08 22.35 -144.51
CA LEU A 5 -93.70 21.25 -145.44
C LEU A 5 -94.65 20.88 -146.62
N HIS A 6 -94.32 20.95 -147.92
CA HIS A 6 -93.30 21.70 -148.69
C HIS A 6 -91.82 21.21 -148.85
N ILE A 7 -91.49 19.91 -148.79
CA ILE A 7 -90.11 19.42 -149.17
C ILE A 7 -90.04 18.22 -150.14
N ALA A 8 -90.96 17.24 -150.12
CA ALA A 8 -90.67 15.91 -150.70
C ALA A 8 -90.83 15.72 -152.24
N THR A 9 -91.57 16.56 -152.96
CA THR A 9 -91.95 16.32 -154.37
C THR A 9 -90.84 16.68 -155.38
N ARG A 10 -89.68 15.99 -155.39
CA ARG A 10 -88.58 16.31 -156.34
C ARG A 10 -87.76 15.19 -157.03
N VAL A 11 -87.79 13.90 -156.65
CA VAL A 11 -86.76 12.94 -157.17
C VAL A 11 -87.26 11.65 -157.86
N MET A 12 -88.30 10.95 -157.36
CA MET A 12 -88.53 9.53 -157.74
C MET A 12 -89.05 9.27 -159.18
N LEU A 13 -89.11 10.29 -160.03
CA LEU A 13 -89.46 10.20 -161.47
C LEU A 13 -88.35 9.52 -162.30
N MET A 14 -87.09 9.56 -161.86
CA MET A 14 -85.95 9.08 -162.64
C MET A 14 -85.76 7.55 -162.47
N GLY A 15 -86.06 6.78 -163.52
CA GLY A 15 -85.97 5.31 -163.55
C GLY A 15 -85.75 4.73 -164.96
N GLY A 16 -86.82 4.49 -165.73
CA GLY A 16 -86.78 3.90 -167.11
C GLY A 16 -86.69 2.36 -167.15
N ILE A 17 -86.92 1.56 -168.22
CA ILE A 17 -87.18 1.73 -169.69
C ILE A 17 -85.91 1.74 -170.60
N THR A 18 -85.69 0.94 -171.68
CA THR A 18 -86.15 -0.40 -172.21
C THR A 18 -85.29 -0.81 -173.48
N LEU A 19 -85.47 -2.04 -174.04
CA LEU A 19 -85.17 -2.51 -175.44
C LEU A 19 -83.88 -3.33 -175.77
N ILE A 20 -83.41 -3.31 -177.04
CA ILE A 20 -83.07 -4.50 -177.90
C ILE A 20 -82.27 -4.05 -179.17
N PHE A 21 -81.46 -4.77 -180.00
CA PHE A 21 -80.81 -6.13 -180.15
C PHE A 21 -79.32 -5.90 -180.64
N THR A 22 -78.52 -6.59 -181.50
CA THR A 22 -78.56 -7.75 -182.46
C THR A 22 -77.13 -8.38 -182.69
N GLN A 23 -76.71 -8.88 -183.88
CA GLN A 23 -75.45 -9.67 -184.11
C GLN A 23 -74.85 -9.66 -185.57
N ALA A 24 -73.58 -10.08 -185.79
CA ALA A 24 -72.85 -10.08 -187.10
C ALA A 24 -71.67 -11.13 -187.26
N LYS A 25 -70.94 -11.18 -188.42
CA LYS A 25 -69.77 -12.07 -188.76
C LYS A 25 -68.81 -11.53 -189.88
N ALA A 26 -67.52 -11.93 -189.92
CA ALA A 26 -66.50 -11.71 -191.02
C ALA A 26 -65.14 -12.46 -190.77
N GLN A 27 -64.02 -12.09 -191.45
CA GLN A 27 -62.64 -12.42 -191.00
C GLN A 27 -62.38 -11.79 -189.62
N LEU A 28 -61.73 -12.52 -188.71
CA LEU A 28 -61.54 -12.07 -187.33
C LEU A 28 -60.25 -11.25 -187.12
N LYS A 29 -60.29 -9.98 -187.52
CA LYS A 29 -59.56 -8.92 -186.79
C LYS A 29 -60.47 -8.37 -185.70
N VAL A 30 -59.94 -8.17 -184.49
CA VAL A 30 -60.64 -7.48 -183.41
C VAL A 30 -59.82 -6.28 -182.98
N GLY A 31 -60.37 -5.08 -183.17
CA GLY A 31 -59.62 -3.85 -182.87
C GLY A 31 -60.25 -2.60 -183.47
N THR A 32 -59.56 -1.47 -183.32
CA THR A 32 -60.08 -0.15 -183.69
C THR A 32 -60.15 0.12 -185.20
N ASN A 33 -59.32 -0.52 -186.04
CA ASN A 33 -59.38 -0.36 -187.50
C ASN A 33 -59.67 -1.71 -188.20
N PRO A 34 -60.88 -2.29 -188.07
CA PRO A 34 -61.22 -3.59 -188.64
C PRO A 34 -61.22 -3.61 -190.19
N THR A 35 -61.22 -2.43 -190.84
CA THR A 35 -61.09 -2.27 -192.29
C THR A 35 -59.65 -2.31 -192.80
N LYS A 36 -58.64 -2.19 -191.92
CA LYS A 36 -57.23 -2.44 -192.22
C LYS A 36 -56.80 -3.72 -191.52
N ILE A 37 -56.60 -4.78 -192.28
CA ILE A 37 -56.26 -6.11 -191.78
C ILE A 37 -54.81 -6.42 -192.13
N GLU A 38 -53.97 -6.76 -191.16
CA GLU A 38 -52.55 -7.04 -191.43
C GLU A 38 -52.36 -8.41 -192.11
N LYS A 39 -51.63 -8.44 -193.22
CA LYS A 39 -51.54 -9.59 -194.14
C LYS A 39 -50.68 -10.73 -193.61
N SER A 40 -49.86 -10.50 -192.59
CA SER A 40 -49.06 -11.53 -191.92
C SER A 40 -49.78 -12.20 -190.74
N ALA A 41 -51.01 -11.79 -190.41
CA ALA A 41 -51.73 -12.24 -189.22
C ALA A 41 -53.08 -12.91 -189.58
N ILE A 42 -53.23 -14.19 -189.22
CA ILE A 42 -54.51 -14.91 -189.34
C ILE A 42 -55.53 -14.38 -188.31
N LEU A 43 -55.04 -13.97 -187.14
CA LEU A 43 -55.76 -13.24 -186.09
C LEU A 43 -54.93 -12.00 -185.74
N GLU A 44 -55.53 -10.81 -185.89
CA GLU A 44 -54.93 -9.55 -185.46
C GLU A 44 -55.75 -8.95 -184.31
N LEU A 45 -55.06 -8.49 -183.26
CA LEU A 45 -55.66 -7.84 -182.10
C LEU A 45 -55.06 -6.43 -181.95
N GLU A 46 -55.84 -5.43 -182.31
CA GLU A 46 -55.38 -4.03 -182.42
C GLU A 46 -56.12 -3.15 -181.41
N GLY A 47 -55.50 -2.89 -180.26
CA GLY A 47 -56.05 -2.00 -179.26
C GLY A 47 -55.00 -1.37 -178.36
N LYS A 48 -55.12 -0.06 -178.12
CA LYS A 48 -54.26 0.67 -177.16
C LYS A 48 -54.54 0.32 -175.68
N LYS A 49 -55.56 -0.51 -175.42
CA LYS A 49 -56.07 -0.88 -174.08
C LYS A 49 -56.63 -2.32 -174.02
N GLN A 50 -56.43 -3.13 -175.07
CA GLN A 50 -56.97 -4.50 -175.19
C GLN A 50 -55.91 -5.38 -175.86
N GLY A 51 -55.92 -6.69 -175.58
CA GLY A 51 -54.96 -7.65 -176.12
C GLY A 51 -55.45 -9.10 -175.94
N LEU A 52 -54.61 -10.07 -176.30
CA LEU A 52 -54.95 -11.49 -176.22
C LEU A 52 -55.06 -11.95 -174.76
N LEU A 53 -56.26 -12.35 -174.34
CA LEU A 53 -56.43 -13.19 -173.17
C LEU A 53 -56.33 -14.65 -173.61
N LEU A 54 -55.21 -15.30 -173.28
CA LEU A 54 -55.01 -16.73 -173.51
C LEU A 54 -56.01 -17.55 -172.69
N THR A 55 -56.25 -18.80 -173.11
CA THR A 55 -56.99 -19.78 -172.30
C THR A 55 -56.36 -19.86 -170.91
N ARG A 56 -57.14 -19.49 -169.89
CA ARG A 56 -56.75 -19.57 -168.49
C ARG A 56 -57.05 -20.98 -168.02
N LEU A 57 -56.01 -21.70 -167.65
CA LEU A 57 -56.13 -23.05 -167.10
C LEU A 57 -55.95 -22.98 -165.59
N ASP A 58 -56.87 -23.55 -164.83
CA ASP A 58 -56.71 -23.64 -163.38
C ASP A 58 -55.73 -24.79 -163.02
N ASN A 59 -55.64 -25.82 -163.87
CA ASN A 59 -54.64 -26.89 -163.78
C ASN A 59 -54.31 -27.47 -165.19
N PHE A 60 -53.23 -28.25 -165.32
CA PHE A 60 -52.82 -28.83 -166.61
C PHE A 60 -53.40 -30.22 -166.94
N THR A 61 -54.06 -30.90 -166.00
CA THR A 61 -54.48 -32.31 -166.14
C THR A 61 -55.43 -32.49 -167.32
N ASP A 62 -56.47 -31.65 -167.37
CA ASP A 62 -57.52 -31.73 -168.38
C ASP A 62 -56.94 -31.53 -169.78
N ILE A 63 -56.11 -30.49 -169.96
CA ILE A 63 -55.49 -30.23 -171.27
C ILE A 63 -54.42 -31.25 -171.64
N ASN A 64 -53.67 -31.81 -170.68
CA ASN A 64 -52.67 -32.84 -170.93
C ASN A 64 -53.30 -34.13 -171.47
N SER A 65 -54.53 -34.46 -171.03
CA SER A 65 -55.28 -35.62 -171.54
C SER A 65 -55.60 -35.54 -173.04
N ALA A 66 -55.70 -34.32 -173.59
CA ALA A 66 -55.93 -34.06 -175.01
C ALA A 66 -54.65 -34.11 -175.87
N THR A 67 -53.52 -34.58 -175.33
CA THR A 67 -52.19 -34.59 -175.99
C THR A 67 -51.83 -33.25 -176.64
N PRO A 68 -51.67 -32.17 -175.84
CA PRO A 68 -51.51 -30.83 -176.36
C PRO A 68 -50.14 -30.69 -177.03
N PRO A 69 -50.06 -30.21 -178.29
CA PRO A 69 -48.79 -30.07 -178.99
C PRO A 69 -47.85 -29.10 -178.29
N ASP A 70 -46.54 -29.37 -178.40
CA ASP A 70 -45.50 -28.41 -178.04
C ASP A 70 -45.68 -27.10 -178.84
N GLY A 71 -45.31 -25.98 -178.22
CA GLY A 71 -45.63 -24.63 -178.70
C GLY A 71 -47.04 -24.14 -178.32
N MET A 72 -47.91 -24.98 -177.75
CA MET A 72 -49.14 -24.49 -177.12
C MET A 72 -48.79 -23.52 -175.98
N ILE A 73 -49.45 -22.35 -175.97
CA ILE A 73 -49.25 -21.30 -174.99
C ILE A 73 -50.53 -21.13 -174.17
N VAL A 74 -50.40 -21.16 -172.85
CA VAL A 74 -51.52 -20.98 -171.91
C VAL A 74 -51.11 -20.05 -170.78
N PHE A 75 -52.10 -19.43 -170.13
CA PHE A 75 -51.86 -18.75 -168.87
C PHE A 75 -52.32 -19.67 -167.73
N LEU A 76 -51.38 -20.24 -166.97
CA LEU A 76 -51.74 -21.01 -165.78
C LEU A 76 -52.25 -20.03 -164.71
N ASN A 77 -53.47 -20.26 -164.26
CA ASN A 77 -54.29 -19.33 -163.50
C ASN A 77 -54.65 -19.83 -162.08
N THR A 78 -53.81 -20.69 -161.50
CA THR A 78 -53.82 -20.86 -160.04
C THR A 78 -53.61 -19.50 -159.32
N ALA A 79 -53.94 -19.44 -158.03
CA ALA A 79 -53.59 -18.33 -157.15
C ALA A 79 -52.09 -18.29 -156.79
N ASP A 80 -51.35 -19.38 -157.03
CA ASP A 80 -50.02 -19.63 -156.47
C ASP A 80 -48.86 -18.95 -157.23
N ALA A 81 -47.62 -19.12 -156.74
CA ALA A 81 -46.40 -18.63 -157.37
C ALA A 81 -46.11 -19.21 -158.77
N THR A 82 -46.74 -20.34 -159.12
CA THR A 82 -46.74 -20.93 -160.47
C THR A 82 -47.75 -20.26 -161.40
N ARG A 83 -48.46 -19.20 -160.98
CA ARG A 83 -49.32 -18.43 -161.88
C ARG A 83 -48.48 -17.65 -162.90
N GLY A 84 -48.67 -17.92 -164.19
CA GLY A 84 -47.86 -17.26 -165.21
C GLY A 84 -48.09 -17.74 -166.65
N LEU A 85 -47.25 -17.24 -167.54
CA LEU A 85 -47.19 -17.67 -168.94
C LEU A 85 -46.38 -18.96 -169.04
N TYR A 86 -47.02 -20.02 -169.56
CA TYR A 86 -46.39 -21.31 -169.80
C TYR A 86 -46.44 -21.66 -171.28
N VAL A 87 -45.35 -22.26 -171.75
CA VAL A 87 -45.26 -22.90 -173.07
C VAL A 87 -45.11 -24.40 -172.88
N ARG A 88 -45.78 -25.19 -173.73
CA ARG A 88 -45.57 -26.63 -173.83
C ARG A 88 -44.28 -26.89 -174.60
N LYS A 89 -43.33 -27.63 -174.02
CA LYS A 89 -42.04 -27.97 -174.62
C LYS A 89 -41.53 -29.31 -174.10
N ASP A 90 -41.10 -30.18 -175.00
CA ASP A 90 -40.59 -31.54 -174.72
C ASP A 90 -41.53 -32.32 -173.79
N GLY A 91 -42.85 -32.23 -174.02
CA GLY A 91 -43.87 -32.88 -173.19
C GLY A 91 -44.02 -32.32 -171.77
N ASN A 92 -43.43 -31.15 -171.49
CA ASN A 92 -43.47 -30.47 -170.20
C ASN A 92 -44.06 -29.05 -170.33
N TRP A 93 -44.50 -28.46 -169.21
CA TRP A 93 -44.95 -27.06 -169.16
C TRP A 93 -43.86 -26.21 -168.49
N VAL A 94 -43.27 -25.27 -169.22
CA VAL A 94 -42.13 -24.47 -168.75
C VAL A 94 -42.56 -23.01 -168.52
N GLN A 95 -42.24 -22.48 -167.33
CA GLN A 95 -42.44 -21.07 -166.98
C GLN A 95 -41.27 -20.23 -167.54
N LEU A 96 -41.57 -19.11 -168.20
CA LEU A 96 -40.56 -18.39 -168.99
C LEU A 96 -39.77 -17.29 -168.25
N ALA A 97 -40.31 -16.70 -167.18
CA ALA A 97 -39.62 -15.67 -166.41
C ALA A 97 -40.22 -15.45 -165.01
N SER A 98 -39.38 -15.00 -164.08
CA SER A 98 -39.71 -14.50 -162.73
C SER A 98 -38.89 -13.22 -162.48
N THR A 99 -39.50 -12.18 -161.90
CA THR A 99 -38.79 -10.95 -161.51
C THR A 99 -38.11 -11.05 -160.14
N THR A 100 -38.43 -12.08 -159.36
CA THR A 100 -37.97 -12.25 -157.98
C THR A 100 -36.48 -12.57 -157.90
N ASP A 101 -35.98 -13.42 -158.80
CA ASP A 101 -34.69 -14.09 -158.61
C ASP A 101 -33.51 -13.13 -158.81
N ALA A 102 -33.67 -12.13 -159.69
CA ALA A 102 -32.67 -11.10 -159.94
C ALA A 102 -32.49 -10.09 -158.78
N ALA A 103 -33.41 -10.06 -157.81
CA ALA A 103 -33.36 -9.10 -156.70
C ALA A 103 -32.46 -9.54 -155.53
N ASN A 104 -32.19 -10.86 -155.40
CA ASN A 104 -31.75 -11.46 -154.13
C ASN A 104 -30.22 -11.59 -153.94
N ASN A 105 -29.41 -11.20 -154.92
CA ASN A 105 -27.95 -11.32 -154.86
C ASN A 105 -27.27 -10.14 -154.14
N TRP A 106 -26.21 -10.39 -153.38
CA TRP A 106 -25.44 -9.36 -152.65
C TRP A 106 -24.47 -8.59 -153.56
N ARG A 107 -24.28 -7.29 -153.28
CA ARG A 107 -23.51 -6.35 -154.11
C ARG A 107 -22.32 -5.76 -153.36
N LEU A 108 -21.26 -5.40 -154.09
CA LEU A 108 -20.02 -4.83 -153.52
C LEU A 108 -20.23 -3.51 -152.78
N ASN A 109 -21.16 -2.67 -153.25
CA ASN A 109 -21.54 -1.41 -152.60
C ASN A 109 -22.67 -1.60 -151.55
N GLY A 110 -22.96 -2.85 -151.17
CA GLY A 110 -24.06 -3.24 -150.30
C GLY A 110 -25.42 -3.34 -151.00
N ASN A 111 -26.36 -4.00 -150.33
CA ASN A 111 -27.78 -3.97 -150.66
C ASN A 111 -28.53 -3.09 -149.63
N ALA A 112 -29.63 -2.47 -150.04
CA ALA A 112 -30.59 -1.90 -149.08
C ALA A 112 -31.29 -3.06 -148.36
N GLY A 113 -31.13 -3.15 -147.04
CA GLY A 113 -31.61 -4.29 -146.24
C GLY A 113 -33.08 -4.18 -145.84
N ALA A 114 -33.73 -5.34 -145.72
CA ALA A 114 -35.05 -5.52 -145.12
C ALA A 114 -35.00 -6.56 -143.98
N ALA A 115 -36.04 -6.59 -143.13
CA ALA A 115 -36.12 -7.55 -142.03
C ALA A 115 -36.06 -9.01 -142.53
N GLY A 116 -35.24 -9.84 -141.87
CA GLY A 116 -35.00 -11.23 -142.26
C GLY A 116 -33.86 -11.44 -143.27
N GLN A 117 -33.29 -10.38 -143.85
CA GLN A 117 -32.09 -10.46 -144.69
C GLN A 117 -30.82 -10.34 -143.84
N PHE A 118 -29.81 -11.16 -144.12
CA PHE A 118 -28.51 -11.13 -143.42
C PHE A 118 -27.37 -11.53 -144.37
N ILE A 119 -26.13 -11.20 -143.98
CA ILE A 119 -24.91 -11.77 -144.58
C ILE A 119 -24.40 -12.82 -143.59
N GLY A 120 -24.35 -14.09 -144.00
CA GLY A 120 -23.88 -15.17 -143.14
C GLY A 120 -24.20 -16.55 -143.69
N THR A 121 -23.86 -17.56 -142.89
CA THR A 121 -24.25 -18.96 -143.04
C THR A 121 -25.64 -19.19 -142.43
N SER A 122 -26.40 -20.14 -142.97
CA SER A 122 -27.71 -20.57 -142.43
C SER A 122 -27.65 -21.95 -141.76
N ASP A 123 -26.44 -22.45 -141.54
CA ASP A 123 -26.08 -23.76 -141.01
C ASP A 123 -25.00 -23.61 -139.92
N ASN A 124 -24.57 -24.72 -139.32
CA ASN A 124 -23.62 -24.72 -138.19
C ASN A 124 -22.15 -24.50 -138.63
N ALA A 125 -21.93 -23.66 -139.65
CA ALA A 125 -20.62 -23.27 -140.17
C ALA A 125 -20.30 -21.82 -139.76
N PRO A 126 -19.04 -21.51 -139.36
CA PRO A 126 -18.66 -20.18 -138.91
C PRO A 126 -18.63 -19.15 -140.05
N LEU A 127 -18.97 -17.90 -139.75
CA LEU A 127 -18.74 -16.78 -140.65
C LEU A 127 -17.30 -16.29 -140.50
N ILE A 128 -16.50 -16.47 -141.56
CA ILE A 128 -15.05 -16.20 -141.55
C ILE A 128 -14.72 -15.00 -142.45
N PHE A 129 -14.04 -14.00 -141.89
CA PHE A 129 -13.48 -12.88 -142.64
C PHE A 129 -11.97 -13.08 -142.86
N LYS A 130 -11.57 -13.03 -144.14
CA LYS A 130 -10.19 -13.28 -144.58
C LYS A 130 -9.61 -12.08 -145.33
N THR A 131 -8.30 -11.89 -145.20
CA THR A 131 -7.52 -10.92 -145.97
C THR A 131 -6.23 -11.61 -146.41
N ASP A 132 -5.96 -11.61 -147.71
CA ASP A 132 -4.84 -12.34 -148.33
C ASP A 132 -4.78 -13.81 -147.90
N GLY A 133 -5.89 -14.54 -148.14
CA GLY A 133 -6.10 -15.94 -147.73
C GLY A 133 -6.19 -16.20 -146.21
N THR A 134 -5.71 -15.26 -145.40
CA THR A 134 -5.49 -15.40 -143.95
C THR A 134 -6.73 -14.98 -143.18
N GLU A 135 -7.15 -15.82 -142.23
CA GLU A 135 -8.24 -15.52 -141.31
C GLU A 135 -7.86 -14.42 -140.31
N ARG A 136 -8.74 -13.43 -140.12
CA ARG A 136 -8.51 -12.29 -139.21
C ARG A 136 -9.58 -12.18 -138.13
N LEU A 137 -10.83 -12.46 -138.48
CA LEU A 137 -11.99 -12.46 -137.60
C LEU A 137 -12.88 -13.65 -137.94
N GLN A 138 -13.38 -14.34 -136.91
CA GLN A 138 -14.31 -15.45 -137.03
C GLN A 138 -15.44 -15.26 -136.02
N ILE A 139 -16.68 -15.40 -136.46
CA ILE A 139 -17.81 -15.66 -135.57
C ILE A 139 -18.03 -17.16 -135.58
N THR A 140 -17.88 -17.84 -134.43
CA THR A 140 -18.13 -19.28 -134.33
C THR A 140 -19.62 -19.59 -134.50
N ALA A 141 -19.95 -20.86 -134.77
CA ALA A 141 -21.34 -21.31 -134.77
C ALA A 141 -22.05 -21.02 -133.43
N ASP A 142 -21.30 -21.08 -132.32
CA ASP A 142 -21.75 -20.77 -130.95
C ASP A 142 -21.86 -19.26 -130.66
N GLY A 143 -21.69 -18.40 -131.67
CA GLY A 143 -21.83 -16.93 -131.55
C GLY A 143 -20.65 -16.20 -130.92
N HIS A 144 -19.53 -16.87 -130.62
CA HIS A 144 -18.35 -16.22 -130.06
C HIS A 144 -17.49 -15.54 -131.14
N LEU A 145 -17.11 -14.28 -130.91
CA LEU A 145 -16.13 -13.58 -131.74
C LEU A 145 -14.72 -14.01 -131.35
N LYS A 146 -14.02 -14.68 -132.26
CA LYS A 146 -12.58 -14.96 -132.15
C LYS A 146 -11.78 -13.90 -132.90
N THR A 147 -10.72 -13.41 -132.26
CA THR A 147 -9.76 -12.47 -132.83
C THR A 147 -8.35 -13.05 -132.75
N GLY A 148 -7.51 -12.79 -133.75
CA GLY A 148 -6.14 -13.31 -133.83
C GLY A 148 -5.11 -12.58 -132.97
N TYR A 149 -5.50 -11.95 -131.86
CA TYR A 149 -4.63 -11.10 -131.03
C TYR A 149 -4.69 -11.50 -129.54
N THR A 150 -3.53 -11.60 -128.90
CA THR A 150 -3.33 -12.27 -127.60
C THR A 150 -3.21 -11.35 -126.39
N ASN A 151 -3.42 -10.03 -126.54
CA ASN A 151 -2.99 -9.05 -125.53
C ASN A 151 -4.04 -8.74 -124.44
N VAL A 152 -4.37 -9.74 -123.61
CA VAL A 152 -5.24 -9.61 -122.42
C VAL A 152 -4.57 -10.31 -121.24
N THR A 153 -4.56 -9.69 -120.04
CA THR A 153 -3.70 -10.11 -118.90
C THR A 153 -4.52 -10.32 -117.61
N ALA A 154 -4.05 -11.21 -116.72
CA ALA A 154 -4.69 -11.57 -115.44
C ALA A 154 -3.82 -11.23 -114.21
N GLY A 155 -4.43 -11.15 -113.03
CA GLY A 155 -3.80 -10.76 -111.75
C GLY A 155 -3.13 -11.91 -110.97
N THR A 156 -2.35 -11.56 -109.94
CA THR A 156 -1.35 -12.48 -109.35
C THR A 156 -1.19 -12.46 -107.82
N ALA A 157 -2.01 -11.72 -107.05
CA ALA A 157 -1.88 -11.62 -105.59
C ALA A 157 -3.25 -11.58 -104.89
N GLU A 158 -3.73 -12.73 -104.43
CA GLU A 158 -5.12 -12.93 -104.00
C GLU A 158 -5.18 -13.84 -102.76
N LEU A 159 -6.02 -13.49 -101.77
CA LEU A 159 -6.25 -14.26 -100.55
C LEU A 159 -7.65 -14.86 -100.53
N GLU A 160 -7.76 -16.15 -100.20
CA GLU A 160 -9.04 -16.79 -99.91
C GLU A 160 -9.53 -16.40 -98.50
N VAL A 161 -10.70 -15.77 -98.43
CA VAL A 161 -11.35 -15.35 -97.18
C VAL A 161 -12.78 -15.89 -97.09
N LEU A 162 -13.24 -16.16 -95.87
CA LEU A 162 -14.63 -16.53 -95.60
C LEU A 162 -15.40 -15.26 -95.23
N VAL A 163 -16.51 -15.01 -95.92
CA VAL A 163 -17.35 -13.82 -95.78
C VAL A 163 -18.78 -14.27 -95.52
N LEU A 164 -19.45 -13.70 -94.50
CA LEU A 164 -20.89 -13.94 -94.34
C LEU A 164 -21.68 -13.19 -95.43
N GLY A 165 -22.65 -13.87 -96.02
CA GLY A 165 -23.74 -13.25 -96.76
C GLY A 165 -24.74 -12.58 -95.81
N ALA A 166 -25.52 -11.63 -96.35
CA ALA A 166 -26.61 -10.99 -95.61
C ALA A 166 -27.78 -11.94 -95.28
N ASP A 167 -27.76 -13.14 -95.87
CA ASP A 167 -28.63 -14.29 -95.58
C ASP A 167 -28.09 -15.21 -94.47
N GLY A 168 -26.92 -14.91 -93.90
CA GLY A 168 -26.24 -15.72 -92.90
C GLY A 168 -25.41 -16.89 -93.44
N THR A 169 -25.33 -17.08 -94.76
CA THR A 169 -24.48 -18.11 -95.37
C THR A 169 -23.00 -17.74 -95.28
N ILE A 170 -22.11 -18.74 -95.25
CA ILE A 170 -20.65 -18.50 -95.26
C ILE A 170 -20.11 -18.79 -96.65
N MET A 171 -19.68 -17.75 -97.36
CA MET A 171 -19.11 -17.84 -98.70
C MET A 171 -17.58 -17.73 -98.65
N LYS A 172 -16.88 -18.66 -99.32
CA LYS A 172 -15.46 -18.50 -99.63
C LYS A 172 -15.32 -17.56 -100.83
N ARG A 173 -14.57 -16.47 -100.70
CA ARG A 173 -14.28 -15.50 -101.77
C ARG A 173 -12.79 -15.17 -101.80
N THR A 174 -12.23 -14.97 -102.99
CA THR A 174 -10.87 -14.46 -103.13
C THR A 174 -10.90 -12.93 -103.21
N LEU A 175 -10.04 -12.25 -102.44
CA LEU A 175 -9.93 -10.78 -102.36
C LEU A 175 -8.46 -10.35 -102.22
N SER A 176 -8.13 -9.08 -102.53
CA SER A 176 -6.78 -8.55 -102.26
C SER A 176 -6.51 -8.46 -100.75
N LYS A 177 -5.26 -8.75 -100.38
CA LYS A 177 -4.70 -8.60 -99.03
C LYS A 177 -4.82 -7.18 -98.48
N ASP A 178 -4.76 -6.16 -99.34
CA ASP A 178 -4.61 -4.76 -98.92
C ASP A 178 -5.85 -4.21 -98.19
N ILE A 179 -7.01 -4.84 -98.39
CA ILE A 179 -8.29 -4.48 -97.75
C ILE A 179 -8.21 -4.60 -96.21
N PHE A 180 -7.34 -5.47 -95.69
CA PHE A 180 -7.28 -5.78 -94.25
C PHE A 180 -6.32 -4.90 -93.45
N ALA A 181 -5.55 -4.01 -94.09
CA ALA A 181 -4.47 -3.26 -93.44
C ALA A 181 -4.92 -2.28 -92.32
N ASN A 182 -6.19 -1.85 -92.32
CA ASN A 182 -6.74 -0.85 -91.39
C ASN A 182 -7.96 -1.36 -90.59
N ALA A 183 -8.01 -2.67 -90.31
CA ALA A 183 -9.21 -3.35 -89.77
C ALA A 183 -9.57 -2.99 -88.31
N VAL A 184 -8.63 -2.46 -87.51
CA VAL A 184 -8.87 -1.95 -86.15
C VAL A 184 -8.17 -0.61 -86.00
N GLN A 185 -8.93 0.48 -85.81
CA GLN A 185 -8.39 1.84 -85.89
C GLN A 185 -8.11 2.51 -84.53
N THR A 186 -8.79 2.09 -83.45
CA THR A 186 -8.57 2.64 -82.10
C THR A 186 -8.79 1.62 -81.00
N LEU A 187 -8.00 1.69 -79.92
CA LEU A 187 -8.36 1.11 -78.61
C LEU A 187 -8.52 2.26 -77.60
N ASN A 188 -9.74 2.44 -77.09
CA ASN A 188 -10.11 3.53 -76.18
C ASN A 188 -9.64 4.94 -76.65
N GLY A 189 -9.71 5.19 -77.96
CA GLY A 189 -9.31 6.44 -78.60
C GLY A 189 -7.83 6.55 -79.02
N LEU A 190 -6.96 5.62 -78.60
CA LEU A 190 -5.54 5.64 -78.97
C LEU A 190 -5.27 4.82 -80.25
N SER A 191 -4.29 5.25 -81.04
CA SER A 191 -3.94 4.69 -82.35
C SER A 191 -2.42 4.63 -82.58
N GLY A 192 -1.92 3.50 -83.09
CA GLY A 192 -0.49 3.28 -83.33
C GLY A 192 0.12 2.22 -82.40
N ALA A 193 1.44 2.23 -82.26
CA ALA A 193 2.17 1.30 -81.40
C ALA A 193 2.03 1.71 -79.92
N LEU A 194 1.13 1.04 -79.21
CA LEU A 194 0.78 1.37 -77.83
C LEU A 194 1.92 1.04 -76.84
N GLN A 195 2.19 1.94 -75.90
CA GLN A 195 3.15 1.77 -74.81
C GLN A 195 2.43 1.81 -73.46
N VAL A 196 2.87 0.98 -72.51
CA VAL A 196 2.33 0.95 -71.14
C VAL A 196 3.44 1.26 -70.14
N GLU A 197 3.26 2.29 -69.32
CA GLU A 197 4.27 2.79 -68.38
C GLU A 197 3.67 2.94 -66.97
N THR A 198 4.55 3.05 -65.96
CA THR A 198 4.16 3.26 -64.56
C THR A 198 4.86 4.48 -63.99
N SER A 199 4.25 5.17 -63.02
CA SER A 199 4.86 6.32 -62.34
C SER A 199 4.30 6.51 -60.93
N ALA A 200 5.12 7.03 -60.02
CA ALA A 200 4.67 7.48 -58.71
C ALA A 200 4.01 8.86 -58.83
N SER A 201 2.89 9.07 -58.13
CA SER A 201 2.14 10.33 -58.15
C SER A 201 1.72 10.77 -56.76
N THR A 202 1.96 12.05 -56.46
CA THR A 202 1.43 12.77 -55.28
C THR A 202 0.12 13.51 -55.60
N ALA A 203 -0.30 13.53 -56.87
CA ALA A 203 -1.52 14.22 -57.33
C ALA A 203 -2.75 13.29 -57.38
N ASN A 204 -2.54 11.97 -57.30
CA ASN A 204 -3.60 10.96 -57.30
C ASN A 204 -3.72 10.31 -55.92
N ASN A 205 -4.95 10.15 -55.41
CA ASN A 205 -5.22 9.44 -54.15
C ASN A 205 -5.33 7.91 -54.33
N ASN A 206 -5.70 7.45 -55.53
CA ASN A 206 -5.90 6.04 -55.85
C ASN A 206 -4.96 5.63 -56.98
N LEU A 207 -4.71 4.32 -57.10
CA LEU A 207 -4.13 3.75 -58.32
C LEU A 207 -5.08 4.04 -59.49
N ASN A 208 -4.63 4.82 -60.48
CA ASN A 208 -5.43 5.13 -61.66
C ASN A 208 -4.62 4.92 -62.95
N VAL A 209 -5.34 4.84 -64.07
CA VAL A 209 -4.77 4.71 -65.41
C VAL A 209 -5.18 5.93 -66.21
N THR A 210 -4.21 6.66 -66.71
CA THR A 210 -4.35 7.84 -67.57
C THR A 210 -3.74 7.55 -68.94
N THR A 211 -4.15 8.27 -69.98
CA THR A 211 -3.51 8.20 -71.30
C THR A 211 -2.94 9.55 -71.70
N ASP A 212 -1.95 9.56 -72.59
CA ASP A 212 -1.37 10.79 -73.16
C ASP A 212 -2.20 11.37 -74.32
N GLY A 213 -3.25 10.66 -74.75
CA GLY A 213 -4.07 11.01 -75.91
C GLY A 213 -3.49 10.59 -77.27
N ALA A 214 -2.35 9.88 -77.29
CA ALA A 214 -1.68 9.43 -78.51
C ALA A 214 -1.37 7.93 -78.48
N THR A 215 -0.32 7.52 -77.76
CA THR A 215 0.19 6.13 -77.77
C THR A 215 0.48 5.56 -76.38
N LYS A 216 0.44 6.35 -75.30
CA LYS A 216 0.79 5.89 -73.95
C LYS A 216 -0.43 5.65 -73.05
N VAL A 217 -0.33 4.55 -72.30
CA VAL A 217 -1.19 4.22 -71.17
C VAL A 217 -0.32 4.22 -69.90
N GLN A 218 -0.51 5.21 -69.04
CA GLN A 218 0.29 5.43 -67.84
C GLN A 218 -0.50 5.03 -66.59
N ILE A 219 0.07 4.14 -65.78
CA ILE A 219 -0.50 3.71 -64.49
C ILE A 219 0.17 4.53 -63.37
N ASN A 220 -0.62 5.35 -62.67
CA ASN A 220 -0.11 6.20 -61.59
C ASN A 220 -0.33 5.55 -60.23
N ALA A 221 0.75 5.16 -59.56
CA ALA A 221 0.72 4.67 -58.19
C ALA A 221 0.70 5.84 -57.18
N PRO A 222 -0.27 5.92 -56.25
CA PRO A 222 -0.33 6.99 -55.26
C PRO A 222 0.80 6.82 -54.24
N VAL A 223 1.59 7.86 -54.00
CA VAL A 223 2.60 7.89 -52.92
C VAL A 223 2.23 8.92 -51.86
N MET A 224 2.42 8.56 -50.59
CA MET A 224 2.01 9.36 -49.44
C MET A 224 2.84 10.65 -49.33
N ASN A 225 2.16 11.79 -49.25
CA ASN A 225 2.74 13.13 -49.17
C ASN A 225 2.22 13.96 -47.97
N GLY A 226 1.51 13.32 -47.02
CA GLY A 226 1.07 13.94 -45.76
C GLY A 226 0.02 15.05 -45.86
N GLY A 227 -0.52 15.32 -47.06
CA GLY A 227 -1.55 16.34 -47.27
C GLY A 227 -2.89 15.91 -46.65
N ALA A 228 -3.61 16.86 -46.03
CA ALA A 228 -4.84 16.60 -45.26
C ALA A 228 -6.01 15.95 -46.05
N THR A 229 -5.91 15.87 -47.38
CA THR A 229 -6.90 15.25 -48.27
C THR A 229 -6.43 13.92 -48.90
N GLN A 230 -5.23 13.44 -48.59
CA GLN A 230 -4.69 12.18 -49.13
C GLN A 230 -4.76 11.07 -48.07
N GLN A 231 -5.80 10.25 -48.14
CA GLN A 231 -6.08 9.22 -47.13
C GLN A 231 -5.24 7.93 -47.29
N TYR A 232 -4.77 7.63 -48.50
CA TYR A 232 -4.04 6.41 -48.83
C TYR A 232 -2.91 6.68 -49.82
N GLY A 233 -1.87 5.84 -49.77
CA GLY A 233 -0.71 5.90 -50.67
C GLY A 233 0.42 4.99 -50.20
N PHE A 234 1.29 4.56 -51.10
CA PHE A 234 2.51 3.84 -50.76
C PHE A 234 3.49 4.77 -50.03
N MET A 235 4.23 4.23 -49.04
CA MET A 235 5.30 4.96 -48.37
C MET A 235 6.45 5.24 -49.34
N THR A 236 7.12 6.39 -49.19
CA THR A 236 8.39 6.62 -49.89
C THR A 236 9.51 5.79 -49.24
N LEU A 237 10.59 5.53 -49.99
CA LEU A 237 11.77 4.87 -49.44
C LEU A 237 12.37 5.65 -48.24
N ALA A 238 12.31 6.99 -48.27
CA ALA A 238 12.80 7.83 -47.17
C ALA A 238 11.96 7.67 -45.89
N ASP A 239 10.63 7.55 -46.02
CA ASP A 239 9.74 7.36 -44.86
C ASP A 239 9.81 5.92 -44.33
N TRP A 240 10.03 4.94 -45.21
CA TRP A 240 10.39 3.58 -44.81
C TRP A 240 11.71 3.56 -44.01
N THR A 241 12.72 4.33 -44.43
CA THR A 241 13.98 4.45 -43.67
C THR A 241 13.77 5.08 -42.27
N LYS A 242 12.91 6.08 -42.13
CA LYS A 242 12.54 6.67 -40.81
C LYS A 242 11.80 5.67 -39.92
N LEU A 243 10.92 4.85 -40.49
CA LEU A 243 10.23 3.79 -39.75
C LEU A 243 11.23 2.71 -39.30
N GLN A 244 12.21 2.39 -40.15
CA GLN A 244 13.26 1.42 -39.87
C GLN A 244 14.33 1.91 -38.89
N SER A 245 14.58 3.22 -38.76
CA SER A 245 15.41 3.74 -37.67
C SER A 245 14.70 3.60 -36.32
N LEU A 246 13.38 3.82 -36.28
CA LEU A 246 12.54 3.59 -35.09
C LEU A 246 12.42 2.11 -34.68
N SER A 247 12.37 1.18 -35.64
CA SER A 247 12.29 -0.27 -35.37
C SER A 247 13.65 -0.93 -35.10
N SER A 248 14.76 -0.19 -35.27
CA SER A 248 16.10 -0.67 -34.94
C SER A 248 16.27 -0.87 -33.42
N ALA A 249 17.24 -1.69 -33.02
CA ALA A 249 17.52 -1.98 -31.60
C ALA A 249 17.82 -0.74 -30.75
N ASP A 250 18.24 0.36 -31.39
CA ASP A 250 18.52 1.66 -30.77
C ASP A 250 17.49 2.75 -31.15
N GLY A 251 16.32 2.38 -31.69
CA GLY A 251 15.33 3.35 -32.21
C GLY A 251 14.82 4.34 -31.15
N MET A 252 14.82 3.90 -29.89
CA MET A 252 14.72 4.73 -28.71
C MET A 252 15.86 4.37 -27.75
N THR A 253 16.59 5.37 -27.25
CA THR A 253 17.73 5.19 -26.33
C THR A 253 17.53 5.98 -25.04
N VAL A 254 18.17 5.58 -23.95
CA VAL A 254 18.28 6.40 -22.73
C VAL A 254 19.56 7.22 -22.83
N ALA A 255 19.46 8.54 -22.71
CA ALA A 255 20.61 9.43 -22.74
C ALA A 255 21.37 9.43 -21.40
N THR A 256 22.59 9.96 -21.40
CA THR A 256 23.28 10.37 -20.16
C THR A 256 22.41 11.36 -19.38
N MET A 257 22.39 11.24 -18.05
CA MET A 257 21.60 12.11 -17.17
C MET A 257 21.85 13.60 -17.44
N VAL A 258 20.77 14.37 -17.41
CA VAL A 258 20.79 15.83 -17.50
C VAL A 258 21.00 16.42 -16.11
N LEU A 259 22.07 17.23 -15.96
CA LEU A 259 22.41 17.91 -14.72
C LEU A 259 21.82 19.34 -14.73
N GLY A 260 20.67 19.49 -14.08
CA GLY A 260 19.86 20.72 -14.06
C GLY A 260 18.90 20.81 -15.27
N ALA A 261 17.62 21.04 -15.00
CA ALA A 261 16.62 21.14 -16.06
C ALA A 261 16.67 22.52 -16.76
N ALA A 262 16.12 22.61 -17.98
CA ALA A 262 15.93 23.90 -18.64
C ALA A 262 14.80 24.71 -17.97
N SER A 263 14.85 26.05 -18.08
CA SER A 263 13.82 26.93 -17.52
C SER A 263 12.44 26.60 -18.11
N GLY A 264 11.51 26.12 -17.29
CA GLY A 264 10.20 25.60 -17.71
C GLY A 264 10.07 24.07 -17.67
N GLU A 265 11.09 23.35 -17.19
CA GLU A 265 11.05 21.89 -17.01
C GLU A 265 11.09 21.45 -15.53
N VAL A 266 10.87 22.38 -14.59
CA VAL A 266 10.91 22.19 -13.11
C VAL A 266 10.09 21.00 -12.59
N ASP A 267 8.88 20.77 -13.12
CA ASP A 267 8.03 19.67 -12.66
C ASP A 267 8.27 18.34 -13.41
N LYS A 268 9.26 18.27 -14.31
CA LYS A 268 9.52 17.12 -15.19
C LYS A 268 10.74 16.31 -14.75
N GLY A 269 10.53 15.12 -14.18
CA GLY A 269 11.65 14.22 -13.87
C GLY A 269 12.33 13.55 -15.09
N ALA A 270 11.71 13.64 -16.27
CA ALA A 270 12.25 13.14 -17.53
C ALA A 270 11.58 13.84 -18.73
N ARG A 271 12.21 13.76 -19.90
CA ARG A 271 11.63 14.19 -21.19
C ARG A 271 12.02 13.24 -22.33
N ILE A 272 11.27 13.27 -23.44
CA ILE A 272 11.62 12.57 -24.68
C ILE A 272 11.94 13.61 -25.76
N THR A 273 13.08 13.45 -26.44
CA THR A 273 13.51 14.29 -27.56
C THR A 273 13.76 13.45 -28.81
N PHE A 274 13.68 14.08 -30.00
CA PHE A 274 13.98 13.45 -31.28
C PHE A 274 15.27 14.05 -31.87
N ASP A 275 16.15 13.17 -32.35
CA ASP A 275 17.44 13.54 -32.93
C ASP A 275 17.34 13.54 -34.47
N ASN A 276 17.26 14.74 -35.05
CA ASN A 276 17.20 14.93 -36.52
C ASN A 276 18.45 14.42 -37.28
N ILE A 277 19.58 14.19 -36.60
CA ILE A 277 20.83 13.71 -37.24
C ILE A 277 20.82 12.18 -37.28
N THR A 278 20.37 11.51 -36.22
CA THR A 278 20.38 10.04 -36.12
C THR A 278 19.04 9.36 -36.41
N GLY A 279 17.94 10.11 -36.50
CA GLY A 279 16.60 9.58 -36.78
C GLY A 279 16.01 8.75 -35.63
N LYS A 280 16.41 9.04 -34.39
CA LYS A 280 16.11 8.25 -33.18
C LYS A 280 15.48 9.11 -32.08
N TYR A 281 14.73 8.47 -31.18
CA TYR A 281 14.25 9.11 -29.95
C TYR A 281 15.21 8.88 -28.78
N LYS A 282 15.25 9.85 -27.85
CA LYS A 282 16.06 9.81 -26.62
C LYS A 282 15.17 10.09 -25.42
N LEU A 283 15.25 9.24 -24.40
CA LEU A 283 14.74 9.49 -23.05
C LEU A 283 15.85 10.14 -22.23
N GLU A 284 15.64 11.40 -21.85
CA GLU A 284 16.54 12.15 -20.98
C GLU A 284 15.98 12.15 -19.56
N LEU A 285 16.75 11.60 -18.61
CA LEU A 285 16.40 11.58 -17.19
C LEU A 285 17.08 12.75 -16.48
N ILE A 286 16.35 13.44 -15.61
CA ILE A 286 16.85 14.61 -14.86
C ILE A 286 17.07 14.20 -13.41
N ALA A 287 18.23 14.52 -12.84
CA ALA A 287 18.49 14.30 -11.42
C ALA A 287 17.68 15.29 -10.56
N ALA A 288 17.02 14.81 -9.50
CA ALA A 288 16.27 15.68 -8.59
C ALA A 288 17.18 16.66 -7.84
N ASP A 289 16.70 17.89 -7.62
CA ASP A 289 17.37 18.89 -6.78
C ASP A 289 16.37 19.68 -5.91
N ALA A 290 16.83 20.78 -5.29
CA ALA A 290 16.02 21.61 -4.40
C ALA A 290 14.92 22.42 -5.11
N THR A 291 14.88 22.37 -6.44
CA THR A 291 14.00 23.17 -7.32
C THR A 291 13.36 22.36 -8.45
N HIS A 292 13.97 21.24 -8.87
CA HIS A 292 13.50 20.39 -9.97
C HIS A 292 13.10 18.99 -9.49
N ALA A 293 11.96 18.49 -9.97
CA ALA A 293 11.58 17.09 -9.87
C ALA A 293 12.52 16.22 -10.71
N GLY A 294 12.81 15.00 -10.27
CA GLY A 294 13.80 14.14 -10.92
C GLY A 294 13.97 12.77 -10.27
N ILE A 295 14.94 12.01 -10.78
CA ILE A 295 15.34 10.72 -10.22
C ILE A 295 16.34 10.87 -9.06
N VAL A 296 16.35 9.87 -8.17
CA VAL A 296 17.38 9.72 -7.14
C VAL A 296 18.61 9.04 -7.76
N THR A 297 19.79 9.47 -7.33
CA THR A 297 21.10 9.10 -7.90
C THR A 297 22.09 8.76 -6.79
N THR A 298 23.32 8.39 -7.16
CA THR A 298 24.45 8.20 -6.23
C THR A 298 25.22 9.49 -5.93
N GLN A 299 24.86 10.62 -6.53
CA GLN A 299 25.47 11.93 -6.23
C GLN A 299 24.76 12.60 -5.05
N ALA A 300 25.40 13.60 -4.45
CA ALA A 300 24.77 14.40 -3.40
C ALA A 300 23.57 15.18 -3.96
N GLN A 301 22.38 14.97 -3.38
CA GLN A 301 21.14 15.64 -3.77
C GLN A 301 20.49 16.31 -2.56
N THR A 302 19.82 17.43 -2.81
CA THR A 302 18.98 18.13 -1.83
C THR A 302 17.55 18.08 -2.31
N PHE A 303 16.59 17.81 -1.43
CA PHE A 303 15.17 17.75 -1.77
C PHE A 303 14.41 18.81 -0.97
N ALA A 304 13.70 19.73 -1.63
CA ALA A 304 12.95 20.80 -0.97
C ALA A 304 11.47 20.45 -0.75
N GLY A 305 10.81 21.17 0.17
CA GLY A 305 9.45 20.88 0.63
C GLY A 305 9.37 19.60 1.49
N GLU A 306 8.24 19.36 2.15
CA GLU A 306 8.08 18.19 3.03
C GLU A 306 8.27 16.86 2.30
N LYS A 307 8.79 15.86 3.02
CA LYS A 307 9.05 14.50 2.52
C LYS A 307 8.52 13.49 3.53
N THR A 308 7.63 12.62 3.09
CA THR A 308 6.99 11.63 3.95
C THR A 308 7.46 10.24 3.56
N PHE A 309 8.24 9.61 4.44
CA PHE A 309 8.55 8.18 4.36
C PHE A 309 7.51 7.45 5.22
N LYS A 310 6.77 6.52 4.62
CA LYS A 310 5.60 5.89 5.27
C LYS A 310 6.00 4.82 6.30
N ASP A 311 7.06 4.07 5.99
CA ASP A 311 7.49 2.90 6.74
C ASP A 311 8.86 3.19 7.42
N ILE A 312 9.91 2.42 7.15
CA ILE A 312 11.23 2.58 7.79
C ILE A 312 12.22 3.31 6.87
N MET A 313 12.85 4.37 7.37
CA MET A 313 14.03 4.99 6.76
C MET A 313 15.30 4.31 7.27
N TYR A 314 16.04 3.63 6.40
CA TYR A 314 17.36 3.09 6.71
C TYR A 314 18.46 4.06 6.26
N ALA A 315 19.29 4.51 7.21
CA ALA A 315 20.51 5.27 6.95
C ALA A 315 21.72 4.47 7.43
N SER A 316 22.75 4.36 6.59
CA SER A 316 24.01 3.66 6.89
C SER A 316 25.12 4.57 7.43
N ALA A 317 24.81 5.85 7.61
CA ALA A 317 25.69 6.91 8.10
C ALA A 317 24.87 7.92 8.93
N ASP A 318 25.51 8.98 9.42
CA ASP A 318 24.90 9.96 10.33
C ASP A 318 23.68 10.67 9.73
N VAL A 319 22.64 10.85 10.56
CA VAL A 319 21.43 11.62 10.22
C VAL A 319 21.46 12.95 10.99
N ILE A 320 21.68 14.05 10.27
CA ILE A 320 21.85 15.39 10.84
C ILE A 320 20.55 16.20 10.73
N PHE A 321 19.94 16.53 11.86
CA PHE A 321 18.79 17.43 11.94
C PHE A 321 19.25 18.86 12.23
N GLN A 322 19.02 19.79 11.29
CA GLN A 322 19.37 21.23 11.46
C GLN A 322 18.35 22.01 12.33
N LYS A 323 17.33 21.33 12.85
CA LYS A 323 16.26 21.83 13.73
C LYS A 323 15.88 20.70 14.69
N ASN A 324 14.69 20.76 15.28
CA ASN A 324 14.21 19.77 16.22
C ASN A 324 13.96 18.40 15.56
N LEU A 325 14.40 17.32 16.22
CA LEU A 325 13.86 15.97 16.01
C LEU A 325 12.66 15.80 16.95
N ASN A 326 11.51 15.39 16.40
CA ASN A 326 10.31 15.03 17.18
C ASN A 326 10.04 13.54 17.00
N VAL A 327 9.89 12.81 18.10
CA VAL A 327 9.62 11.36 18.11
C VAL A 327 8.37 11.11 18.95
N THR A 328 7.31 10.62 18.31
CA THR A 328 6.02 10.33 18.96
C THR A 328 5.94 8.91 19.55
N GLY A 329 6.88 8.04 19.18
CA GLY A 329 7.07 6.70 19.75
C GLY A 329 8.36 6.60 20.57
N ASN A 330 8.92 5.40 20.65
CA ASN A 330 10.17 5.15 21.38
C ASN A 330 11.40 5.55 20.54
N ALA A 331 12.37 6.23 21.17
CA ALA A 331 13.71 6.41 20.63
C ALA A 331 14.69 5.49 21.37
N THR A 332 15.43 4.65 20.63
CA THR A 332 16.43 3.73 21.18
C THR A 332 17.82 4.15 20.71
N ILE A 333 18.74 4.38 21.65
CA ILE A 333 20.14 4.74 21.39
C ILE A 333 21.03 3.65 21.98
N SER A 334 21.61 2.80 21.12
CA SER A 334 22.31 1.59 21.54
C SER A 334 23.73 1.79 22.07
N THR A 335 24.27 3.02 22.01
CA THR A 335 25.66 3.34 22.36
C THR A 335 25.73 4.43 23.43
N ALA A 336 25.60 5.71 23.04
CA ALA A 336 25.67 6.85 23.94
C ALA A 336 24.75 7.98 23.49
N LEU A 337 24.00 8.56 24.42
CA LEU A 337 23.33 9.84 24.25
C LEU A 337 24.22 10.94 24.83
N SER A 338 24.50 11.96 24.02
CA SER A 338 25.15 13.21 24.47
C SER A 338 24.15 14.36 24.35
N VAL A 339 24.04 15.17 25.40
CA VAL A 339 23.20 16.38 25.41
C VAL A 339 24.09 17.53 25.90
N SER A 340 24.18 18.59 25.09
CA SER A 340 25.03 19.76 25.36
C SER A 340 24.29 20.93 26.01
N GLY A 341 22.96 20.89 26.03
CA GLY A 341 22.08 21.80 26.78
C GLY A 341 21.22 21.03 27.78
N ASP A 342 20.04 21.56 28.10
CA ASP A 342 19.16 20.98 29.11
C ASP A 342 18.49 19.67 28.64
N ALA A 343 18.29 18.74 29.58
CA ALA A 343 17.51 17.53 29.39
C ALA A 343 16.33 17.51 30.37
N SER A 344 15.10 17.49 29.84
CA SER A 344 13.88 17.38 30.62
C SER A 344 13.23 16.02 30.42
N VAL A 345 12.92 15.33 31.53
CA VAL A 345 12.27 14.01 31.53
C VAL A 345 11.05 14.08 32.45
N ALA A 346 9.85 14.03 31.88
CA ALA A 346 8.59 14.09 32.63
C ALA A 346 8.18 12.74 33.27
N GLY A 347 8.87 11.65 32.93
CA GLY A 347 8.67 10.31 33.47
C GLY A 347 9.82 9.84 34.36
N ASN A 348 9.88 8.53 34.62
CA ASN A 348 10.95 7.95 35.44
C ASN A 348 12.25 7.79 34.64
N THR A 349 13.37 8.25 35.18
CA THR A 349 14.72 7.92 34.68
C THR A 349 15.25 6.67 35.40
N SER A 350 15.71 5.66 34.65
CA SER A 350 16.43 4.50 35.21
C SER A 350 17.89 4.55 34.76
N ILE A 351 18.81 4.42 35.72
CA ILE A 351 20.26 4.44 35.46
C ILE A 351 20.85 3.17 36.07
N ASN A 352 21.33 2.26 35.20
CA ASN A 352 21.89 0.97 35.61
C ASN A 352 23.40 1.05 35.95
N GLY A 353 24.03 2.20 35.70
CA GLY A 353 25.41 2.53 36.10
C GLY A 353 25.44 3.70 37.09
N THR A 354 26.54 4.45 37.08
CA THR A 354 26.72 5.60 37.98
C THR A 354 26.03 6.86 37.47
N LEU A 355 25.21 7.51 38.30
CA LEU A 355 24.82 8.91 38.10
C LEU A 355 25.95 9.82 38.62
N HIS A 356 26.49 10.68 37.75
CA HIS A 356 27.51 11.67 38.09
C HIS A 356 26.99 13.07 37.77
N THR A 357 26.74 13.86 38.83
CA THR A 357 26.35 15.27 38.74
C THR A 357 27.52 16.15 39.21
N LYS A 358 27.77 17.26 38.52
CA LYS A 358 28.87 18.21 38.82
C LYS A 358 28.45 19.39 39.70
N ASP A 359 27.15 19.55 39.90
CA ASP A 359 26.51 20.64 40.64
C ASP A 359 25.39 20.05 41.52
N ASN A 360 24.65 20.91 42.20
CA ASN A 360 23.59 20.59 43.16
C ASN A 360 22.49 19.69 42.57
N VAL A 361 22.10 18.68 43.35
CA VAL A 361 20.94 17.82 43.05
C VAL A 361 19.77 18.26 43.91
N THR A 362 18.72 18.79 43.27
CA THR A 362 17.46 19.13 43.95
C THR A 362 16.51 17.94 43.85
N LEU A 363 15.83 17.61 44.95
CA LEU A 363 14.81 16.55 45.01
C LEU A 363 13.59 17.08 45.75
N ASP A 364 12.48 17.29 45.04
CA ASP A 364 11.22 17.80 45.62
C ASP A 364 10.49 16.78 46.50
N LYS A 365 11.04 15.56 46.64
CA LYS A 365 10.45 14.39 47.32
C LYS A 365 11.55 13.53 47.93
N ASN A 366 11.13 12.55 48.74
CA ASN A 366 12.00 11.65 49.51
C ASN A 366 13.07 10.95 48.65
N LEU A 367 14.31 10.92 49.15
CA LEU A 367 15.40 10.09 48.63
C LEU A 367 15.40 8.73 49.35
N THR A 368 15.29 7.63 48.60
CA THR A 368 15.32 6.26 49.14
C THR A 368 16.64 5.57 48.79
N LEU A 369 17.53 5.41 49.77
CA LEU A 369 18.81 4.72 49.61
C LEU A 369 18.67 3.24 50.03
N LYS A 370 18.56 2.33 49.05
CA LYS A 370 18.35 0.89 49.29
C LYS A 370 19.61 0.15 49.76
N LEU A 371 20.79 0.65 49.39
CA LEU A 371 22.09 0.09 49.76
C LEU A 371 23.01 1.26 50.14
N ILE A 372 23.30 1.38 51.43
CA ILE A 372 24.40 2.21 51.95
C ILE A 372 25.39 1.21 52.57
N PRO A 373 26.69 1.22 52.19
CA PRO A 373 27.67 0.30 52.76
C PRO A 373 27.75 0.40 54.28
N ASP A 374 27.60 -0.73 54.96
CA ASP A 374 27.77 -0.85 56.41
C ASP A 374 29.24 -0.74 56.80
N ALA A 375 29.52 -0.01 57.90
CA ALA A 375 30.82 -0.09 58.57
C ALA A 375 30.90 -1.34 59.47
N VAL A 376 29.89 -1.55 60.33
CA VAL A 376 29.60 -2.73 61.19
C VAL A 376 28.18 -2.54 61.77
N SER A 377 27.54 -3.56 62.35
CA SER A 377 26.12 -3.52 62.74
C SER A 377 25.78 -2.77 64.06
N GLN A 378 24.56 -2.23 64.11
CA GLN A 378 23.85 -1.54 65.22
C GLN A 378 24.13 -0.03 65.35
N ASP A 379 23.03 0.73 65.51
CA ASP A 379 22.83 2.18 65.71
C ASP A 379 23.78 3.17 65.03
N PHE A 380 23.19 4.01 64.16
CA PHE A 380 23.89 4.59 63.01
C PHE A 380 23.62 6.07 62.78
N VAL A 381 24.69 6.77 62.40
CA VAL A 381 24.62 8.08 61.75
C VAL A 381 25.14 8.00 60.32
N LEU A 382 24.56 8.81 59.43
CA LEU A 382 25.10 9.04 58.09
C LEU A 382 26.22 10.07 58.20
N LEU A 383 27.41 9.72 57.69
CA LEU A 383 28.54 10.63 57.60
C LEU A 383 28.98 10.76 56.15
N ARG A 384 29.30 11.99 55.76
CA ARG A 384 30.02 12.27 54.51
C ARG A 384 31.52 12.09 54.78
N ASP A 385 32.19 11.38 53.88
CA ASP A 385 33.66 11.41 53.79
C ASP A 385 34.08 12.63 52.97
N ASP A 386 34.92 13.51 53.53
CA ASP A 386 35.26 14.80 52.92
C ASP A 386 36.22 14.67 51.72
N ALA A 387 36.98 13.57 51.61
CA ALA A 387 37.96 13.35 50.55
C ALA A 387 37.34 12.69 49.30
N THR A 388 36.36 11.82 49.49
CA THR A 388 35.68 11.05 48.42
C THR A 388 34.25 11.51 48.15
N GLY A 389 33.65 12.27 49.06
CA GLY A 389 32.25 12.68 48.99
C GLY A 389 31.23 11.58 49.30
N MET A 390 31.67 10.34 49.56
CA MET A 390 30.78 9.21 49.78
C MET A 390 30.02 9.32 51.12
N ILE A 391 28.76 8.87 51.13
CA ILE A 391 27.95 8.77 52.35
C ILE A 391 28.11 7.37 52.93
N TYR A 392 28.68 7.30 54.12
CA TYR A 392 28.88 6.09 54.91
C TYR A 392 27.93 6.02 56.10
N LYS A 393 27.67 4.79 56.54
CA LYS A 393 26.82 4.47 57.70
C LYS A 393 27.72 4.03 58.86
N LYS A 394 28.00 4.95 59.80
CA LYS A 394 29.00 4.74 60.87
C LYS A 394 28.34 4.55 62.24
N GLN A 395 28.88 3.59 63.00
CA GLN A 395 28.57 3.34 64.41
C GLN A 395 29.20 4.42 65.31
N LEU A 396 28.48 4.86 66.35
CA LEU A 396 29.05 5.67 67.43
C LEU A 396 29.65 4.77 68.52
N PRO A 397 30.96 4.88 68.86
CA PRO A 397 31.55 4.10 69.94
C PRO A 397 31.11 4.64 71.31
N ALA A 398 31.06 3.78 72.33
CA ALA A 398 30.69 4.17 73.70
C ALA A 398 31.60 5.28 74.28
N THR A 399 32.84 5.40 73.80
CA THR A 399 33.76 6.49 74.13
C THR A 399 33.23 7.89 73.78
N ALA A 400 32.30 8.01 72.83
CA ALA A 400 31.63 9.28 72.50
C ALA A 400 30.78 9.84 73.65
N PHE A 401 30.44 9.03 74.66
CA PHE A 401 29.62 9.41 75.82
C PHE A 401 30.41 9.44 77.15
N GLN A 402 31.69 9.03 77.15
CA GLN A 402 32.51 8.95 78.37
C GLN A 402 32.81 10.32 79.03
N SER A 403 32.54 11.43 78.35
CA SER A 403 32.70 12.79 78.90
C SER A 403 31.48 13.31 79.67
N ALA A 404 30.48 12.47 79.98
CA ALA A 404 29.28 12.90 80.70
C ALA A 404 29.50 13.10 82.21
N ILE A 405 30.26 12.21 82.87
CA ILE A 405 30.63 12.28 84.29
C ILE A 405 32.14 12.04 84.38
N HIS A 406 32.85 12.97 85.03
CA HIS A 406 34.33 12.97 85.03
C HIS A 406 34.92 12.35 86.31
N THR A 407 34.37 12.67 87.49
CA THR A 407 34.79 12.08 88.78
C THR A 407 33.65 12.04 89.81
N ILE A 408 33.73 11.09 90.76
CA ILE A 408 32.96 11.11 92.03
C ILE A 408 33.94 10.86 93.19
N ASN A 409 33.97 11.76 94.18
CA ASN A 409 34.89 11.70 95.33
C ASN A 409 36.38 11.45 94.96
N GLY A 410 36.83 11.99 93.83
CA GLY A 410 38.20 11.81 93.31
C GLY A 410 38.42 10.53 92.48
N LEU A 411 37.46 9.59 92.43
CA LEU A 411 37.49 8.44 91.54
C LEU A 411 37.12 8.88 90.11
N PRO A 412 37.93 8.60 89.07
CA PRO A 412 37.62 8.94 87.70
C PRO A 412 36.77 7.87 87.00
N GLY A 413 36.13 8.27 85.89
CA GLY A 413 35.38 7.38 84.99
C GLY A 413 33.86 7.45 85.17
N SER A 414 33.14 6.86 84.21
CA SER A 414 31.67 6.81 84.17
C SER A 414 31.07 5.78 85.13
N ASP A 415 31.84 4.75 85.47
CA ASP A 415 31.38 3.53 86.14
C ASP A 415 32.01 3.46 87.53
N ILE A 416 31.21 3.69 88.58
CA ILE A 416 31.65 3.73 89.99
C ILE A 416 30.63 3.01 90.87
N ASP A 417 31.05 1.92 91.52
CA ASP A 417 30.23 1.09 92.41
C ASP A 417 30.23 1.60 93.86
N MET A 418 29.22 1.21 94.65
CA MET A 418 29.12 1.56 96.09
C MET A 418 29.07 0.31 96.98
N SER A 419 29.77 0.33 98.11
CA SER A 419 29.84 -0.80 99.06
C SER A 419 30.07 -0.35 100.52
N TYR A 420 30.03 -1.29 101.46
CA TYR A 420 30.32 -1.07 102.89
C TYR A 420 31.71 -1.62 103.26
N THR A 421 32.36 -1.01 104.26
CA THR A 421 33.61 -1.53 104.84
C THR A 421 33.73 -1.25 106.34
N LYS A 422 34.60 -2.00 107.02
CA LYS A 422 34.99 -1.78 108.42
C LYS A 422 36.48 -1.44 108.46
N ALA A 423 36.77 -0.15 108.49
CA ALA A 423 38.11 0.45 108.51
C ALA A 423 38.29 1.31 109.78
N ALA A 424 39.54 1.45 110.22
CA ALA A 424 39.87 2.24 111.41
C ALA A 424 39.46 3.72 111.23
N GLY A 425 38.81 4.28 112.25
CA GLY A 425 38.32 5.65 112.27
C GLY A 425 37.42 5.91 113.48
N ASN A 426 37.08 7.18 113.72
CA ASN A 426 36.25 7.63 114.84
C ASN A 426 34.87 8.17 114.39
N ASP A 427 34.60 8.20 113.09
CA ASP A 427 33.39 8.77 112.50
C ASP A 427 33.02 8.07 111.18
N VAL A 428 31.83 8.37 110.66
CA VAL A 428 31.30 7.85 109.40
C VAL A 428 31.97 8.54 108.22
N GLN A 429 32.51 7.78 107.27
CA GLN A 429 33.26 8.33 106.12
C GLN A 429 33.04 7.53 104.83
N PHE A 430 33.05 8.23 103.68
CA PHE A 430 33.13 7.61 102.36
C PHE A 430 34.59 7.56 101.90
N ILE A 431 35.10 6.34 101.74
CA ILE A 431 36.47 6.04 101.34
C ILE A 431 36.47 5.74 99.84
N ALA A 432 37.21 6.54 99.06
CA ALA A 432 37.45 6.27 97.64
C ALA A 432 38.47 5.12 97.49
N ASP A 433 38.14 4.10 96.68
CA ASP A 433 39.04 2.99 96.34
C ASP A 433 39.12 2.82 94.82
N ASN A 434 40.30 3.14 94.28
CA ASN A 434 40.66 3.08 92.87
C ASN A 434 41.51 1.84 92.49
N THR A 435 41.53 0.82 93.34
CA THR A 435 42.22 -0.46 93.06
C THR A 435 41.28 -1.51 92.44
N GLN A 436 39.99 -1.18 92.33
CA GLN A 436 38.93 -2.01 91.77
C GLN A 436 38.53 -1.52 90.37
N THR A 437 38.03 -2.43 89.53
CA THR A 437 37.44 -2.11 88.22
C THR A 437 36.03 -2.70 88.14
N PRO A 438 34.94 -1.89 88.09
CA PRO A 438 34.92 -0.43 88.22
C PRO A 438 35.44 0.08 89.57
N ASN A 439 35.77 1.38 89.64
CA ASN A 439 36.20 2.03 90.86
C ASN A 439 35.10 1.92 91.94
N THR A 440 35.47 1.85 93.24
CA THR A 440 34.48 1.66 94.32
C THR A 440 34.50 2.76 95.37
N LEU A 441 33.33 3.20 95.81
CA LEU A 441 33.14 4.13 96.92
C LEU A 441 32.60 3.38 98.15
N LYS A 442 33.41 3.30 99.21
CA LYS A 442 33.17 2.47 100.40
C LYS A 442 32.68 3.31 101.58
N LEU A 443 31.48 3.03 102.09
CA LEU A 443 30.97 3.62 103.33
C LEU A 443 31.56 2.88 104.54
N ASN A 444 32.21 3.61 105.44
CA ASN A 444 32.77 3.11 106.69
C ASN A 444 31.96 3.58 107.90
N ILE A 445 31.67 2.68 108.85
CA ILE A 445 31.03 2.99 110.14
C ILE A 445 31.78 2.25 111.25
N PRO A 446 32.43 2.94 112.22
CA PRO A 446 33.13 2.29 113.33
C PRO A 446 32.22 1.64 114.38
N ASP A 447 32.77 0.67 115.12
CA ASP A 447 32.17 0.12 116.34
C ASP A 447 32.46 1.00 117.56
N ALA A 448 31.60 0.95 118.58
CA ALA A 448 31.83 1.62 119.85
C ALA A 448 33.00 0.98 120.63
N ALA A 449 33.92 1.83 121.13
CA ALA A 449 35.11 1.41 121.87
C ALA A 449 35.56 2.50 122.86
N ALA A 450 36.47 2.17 123.77
CA ALA A 450 36.92 3.10 124.82
C ALA A 450 37.65 4.35 124.25
N THR A 451 38.19 4.26 123.05
CA THR A 451 38.86 5.34 122.32
C THR A 451 38.00 5.96 121.21
N ALA A 452 36.91 5.31 120.80
CA ALA A 452 36.01 5.78 119.74
C ALA A 452 34.80 6.51 120.36
N LEU A 453 34.71 7.82 120.14
CA LEU A 453 33.66 8.68 120.74
C LEU A 453 32.24 8.36 120.22
N ARG A 454 32.14 7.70 119.08
CA ARG A 454 30.91 7.28 118.40
C ARG A 454 31.15 5.94 117.72
N GLY A 455 30.14 5.09 117.64
CA GLY A 455 30.20 3.83 116.91
C GLY A 455 29.01 2.93 117.22
N LEU A 456 28.90 1.81 116.49
CA LEU A 456 27.85 0.81 116.67
C LEU A 456 28.03 0.00 117.96
N VAL A 457 26.95 -0.25 118.68
CA VAL A 457 26.93 -1.27 119.74
C VAL A 457 26.74 -2.63 119.09
N THR A 458 27.56 -3.61 119.46
CA THR A 458 27.62 -4.95 118.84
C THR A 458 27.43 -6.06 119.88
N ASN A 459 27.45 -7.31 119.42
CA ASN A 459 27.39 -8.51 120.25
C ASN A 459 28.77 -8.98 120.77
N GLU A 460 29.84 -8.23 120.51
CA GLU A 460 31.22 -8.53 120.92
C GLU A 460 31.57 -7.87 122.27
N GLU A 461 32.75 -8.16 122.84
CA GLU A 461 33.23 -7.44 124.03
C GLU A 461 33.50 -5.95 123.69
N GLN A 462 32.66 -5.05 124.22
CA GLN A 462 32.81 -3.61 124.06
C GLN A 462 33.08 -2.90 125.40
N LYS A 463 33.98 -1.92 125.34
CA LYS A 463 34.35 -1.06 126.48
C LYS A 463 33.91 0.37 126.21
N PHE A 464 33.16 0.97 127.13
CA PHE A 464 32.58 2.30 126.96
C PHE A 464 33.24 3.30 127.92
N ALA A 465 33.92 4.32 127.39
CA ALA A 465 34.58 5.34 128.19
C ALA A 465 33.61 6.44 128.68
N GLY A 466 33.97 7.07 129.80
CA GLY A 466 33.19 8.14 130.44
C GLY A 466 31.91 7.68 131.13
N VAL A 467 31.31 8.55 131.96
CA VAL A 467 30.09 8.24 132.74
C VAL A 467 28.96 7.75 131.82
N LYS A 468 28.23 6.73 132.29
CA LYS A 468 26.97 6.28 131.69
C LYS A 468 25.84 6.49 132.69
N LYS A 469 24.73 7.03 132.22
CA LYS A 469 23.49 7.17 132.98
C LYS A 469 22.42 6.37 132.24
N PHE A 470 21.81 5.43 132.93
CA PHE A 470 20.59 4.76 132.51
C PHE A 470 19.42 5.48 133.19
N ALA A 471 18.33 5.71 132.47
CA ALA A 471 17.21 6.51 133.00
C ALA A 471 16.38 5.70 134.02
N ASP A 472 16.15 4.43 133.71
CA ASP A 472 15.31 3.51 134.47
C ASP A 472 16.15 2.34 135.02
N SER A 473 15.80 1.10 134.67
CA SER A 473 16.43 -0.14 135.16
C SER A 473 17.62 -0.61 134.32
N VAL A 474 18.61 -1.25 134.98
CA VAL A 474 19.65 -2.05 134.32
C VAL A 474 19.40 -3.53 134.62
N TYR A 475 19.00 -4.29 133.61
CA TYR A 475 18.82 -5.74 133.70
C TYR A 475 20.07 -6.47 133.17
N SER A 476 20.55 -7.48 133.90
CA SER A 476 21.59 -8.41 133.43
C SER A 476 21.12 -9.85 133.65
N GLY A 477 21.14 -10.66 132.61
CA GLY A 477 20.73 -12.08 132.66
C GLY A 477 21.73 -13.01 133.36
N LYS A 478 22.86 -12.49 133.86
CA LYS A 478 23.89 -13.28 134.54
C LYS A 478 24.46 -12.56 135.78
N SER A 479 24.94 -11.34 135.61
CA SER A 479 25.61 -10.58 136.68
C SER A 479 25.77 -9.10 136.34
N LEU A 480 25.61 -8.22 137.32
CA LEU A 480 26.10 -6.85 137.30
C LEU A 480 27.36 -6.77 138.17
N MET A 481 28.45 -6.24 137.62
CA MET A 481 29.73 -6.05 138.30
C MET A 481 30.00 -4.56 138.47
N VAL A 482 30.34 -4.14 139.68
CA VAL A 482 30.57 -2.74 140.05
C VAL A 482 31.94 -2.60 140.71
N GLY A 483 32.76 -1.69 140.20
CA GLY A 483 34.21 -1.67 140.46
C GLY A 483 34.97 -2.51 139.43
N ASP A 484 36.25 -2.21 139.21
CA ASP A 484 37.07 -2.98 138.27
C ASP A 484 37.43 -4.35 138.89
N THR A 485 36.90 -5.41 138.29
CA THR A 485 37.11 -6.79 138.73
C THR A 485 37.22 -7.74 137.54
N LEU A 486 38.44 -8.18 137.24
CA LEU A 486 38.70 -9.29 136.32
C LEU A 486 38.34 -10.66 136.94
N ALA A 487 38.06 -10.72 138.23
CA ALA A 487 37.51 -11.91 138.88
C ALA A 487 36.02 -12.04 138.53
N GLY A 488 35.67 -13.12 137.81
CA GLY A 488 34.30 -13.36 137.33
C GLY A 488 33.26 -13.38 138.45
N ALA A 489 32.09 -12.79 138.18
CA ALA A 489 31.03 -12.60 139.17
C ALA A 489 30.59 -13.91 139.85
N THR A 490 30.62 -13.91 141.18
CA THR A 490 30.15 -14.99 142.07
C THR A 490 28.71 -14.78 142.54
N SER A 491 28.05 -13.70 142.11
CA SER A 491 26.67 -13.34 142.45
C SER A 491 26.06 -12.44 141.38
N THR A 492 24.73 -12.41 141.31
CA THR A 492 23.98 -11.59 140.34
C THR A 492 24.24 -10.09 140.47
N LEU A 493 24.64 -9.64 141.66
CA LEU A 493 25.33 -8.37 141.90
C LEU A 493 26.67 -8.66 142.58
N THR A 494 27.77 -8.16 142.04
CA THR A 494 29.11 -8.21 142.65
C THR A 494 29.66 -6.79 142.77
N VAL A 495 30.00 -6.34 143.98
CA VAL A 495 30.55 -4.99 144.23
C VAL A 495 31.97 -5.10 144.79
N SER A 496 32.95 -4.69 144.00
CA SER A 496 34.35 -4.52 144.39
C SER A 496 34.56 -3.11 144.93
N GLY A 497 34.05 -2.85 146.14
CA GLY A 497 34.03 -1.52 146.75
C GLY A 497 33.03 -1.41 147.90
N SER A 498 32.70 -0.18 148.29
CA SER A 498 31.71 0.12 149.32
C SER A 498 30.29 0.25 148.76
N VAL A 499 29.30 -0.18 149.55
CA VAL A 499 27.87 0.09 149.28
C VAL A 499 27.35 1.06 150.33
N SER A 500 26.55 2.04 149.92
CA SER A 500 25.91 3.01 150.82
C SER A 500 24.40 2.72 150.91
N MET A 501 23.86 2.70 152.13
CA MET A 501 22.44 2.44 152.41
C MET A 501 21.80 3.63 153.15
N LYS A 502 20.49 3.83 152.99
CA LYS A 502 19.77 4.98 153.58
C LYS A 502 19.68 4.86 155.10
N LEU A 503 20.20 5.86 155.80
CA LEU A 503 20.00 6.08 157.23
C LEU A 503 19.04 7.26 157.44
N ARG A 504 17.99 7.05 158.23
CA ARG A 504 17.03 8.07 158.67
C ARG A 504 17.04 8.14 160.19
N VAL A 505 16.97 9.35 160.76
CA VAL A 505 16.83 9.58 162.20
C VAL A 505 15.44 10.18 162.45
N VAL A 506 14.75 9.71 163.50
CA VAL A 506 13.43 10.19 163.92
C VAL A 506 13.40 10.45 165.42
N THR A 507 12.59 11.40 165.86
CA THR A 507 12.50 11.84 167.27
C THR A 507 11.20 11.40 167.97
N GLY A 508 10.60 10.32 167.47
CA GLY A 508 9.28 9.83 167.85
C GLY A 508 8.86 8.68 166.95
N GLY A 509 7.61 8.23 167.07
CA GLY A 509 7.05 7.14 166.27
C GLY A 509 6.97 7.46 164.77
N THR A 510 7.08 6.43 163.92
CA THR A 510 7.08 6.57 162.46
C THR A 510 6.68 5.27 161.77
N ALA A 511 6.08 5.35 160.58
CA ALA A 511 6.12 4.23 159.64
C ALA A 511 7.52 4.08 159.02
N ILE A 512 7.90 2.86 158.64
CA ILE A 512 9.08 2.56 157.81
C ILE A 512 8.69 2.59 156.32
N SER A 513 9.54 3.19 155.48
CA SER A 513 9.28 3.38 154.04
C SER A 513 10.13 2.46 153.15
N ALA A 514 9.69 2.24 151.91
CA ALA A 514 10.39 1.40 150.93
C ALA A 514 11.79 1.91 150.51
N ASP A 515 12.16 3.13 150.89
CA ASP A 515 13.50 3.69 150.70
C ASP A 515 14.45 3.41 151.88
N ASP A 516 13.92 3.18 153.08
CA ASP A 516 14.72 3.10 154.29
C ASP A 516 15.57 1.83 154.33
N TYR A 517 16.64 1.85 155.12
CA TYR A 517 17.40 0.66 155.48
C TYR A 517 17.75 0.66 156.97
N THR A 518 18.21 1.79 157.50
CA THR A 518 18.40 2.00 158.94
C THR A 518 17.56 3.17 159.43
N VAL A 519 16.73 2.95 160.45
CA VAL A 519 15.97 4.00 161.13
C VAL A 519 16.39 4.07 162.60
N VAL A 520 16.93 5.22 162.99
CA VAL A 520 17.40 5.50 164.35
C VAL A 520 16.34 6.31 165.09
N VAL A 521 15.78 5.74 166.15
CA VAL A 521 14.73 6.34 166.98
C VAL A 521 15.35 6.98 168.20
N LYS A 522 15.17 8.29 168.33
CA LYS A 522 15.73 9.16 169.37
C LYS A 522 14.60 9.91 170.09
N SER A 523 13.80 9.19 170.86
CA SER A 523 12.52 9.68 171.42
C SER A 523 12.52 9.71 172.94
N ALA A 524 12.28 10.89 173.54
CA ALA A 524 12.21 11.08 175.00
C ALA A 524 10.89 10.59 175.63
N ALA A 525 10.07 9.88 174.84
CA ALA A 525 8.80 9.26 175.21
C ALA A 525 8.66 7.94 174.42
N ALA A 526 7.89 6.97 174.94
CA ALA A 526 7.60 5.71 174.23
C ALA A 526 7.14 5.96 172.78
N ALA A 527 7.65 5.18 171.83
CA ALA A 527 7.54 5.49 170.40
C ALA A 527 7.38 4.26 169.51
N THR A 528 6.23 4.16 168.83
CA THR A 528 5.92 3.05 167.92
C THR A 528 6.53 3.24 166.53
N VAL A 529 7.24 2.22 166.04
CA VAL A 529 7.76 2.14 164.68
C VAL A 529 7.03 1.04 163.91
N THR A 530 6.08 1.43 163.07
CA THR A 530 5.28 0.48 162.30
C THR A 530 6.02 0.08 161.02
N LEU A 531 6.23 -1.22 160.84
CA LEU A 531 6.79 -1.82 159.63
C LEU A 531 5.76 -1.74 158.48
N PRO A 532 6.18 -1.63 157.20
CA PRO A 532 5.27 -1.88 156.10
C PRO A 532 4.85 -3.36 156.08
N SER A 533 3.75 -3.65 155.39
CA SER A 533 3.33 -5.02 155.12
C SER A 533 4.50 -5.84 154.56
N ALA A 534 4.79 -6.99 155.18
CA ALA A 534 5.78 -7.97 154.74
C ALA A 534 5.47 -8.49 153.33
N LYS A 535 4.20 -8.43 152.93
CA LYS A 535 3.68 -9.00 151.70
C LYS A 535 4.32 -8.41 150.43
N ASN A 536 4.73 -9.30 149.54
CA ASN A 536 5.41 -9.00 148.26
C ASN A 536 6.81 -8.36 148.39
N ILE A 537 7.37 -8.21 149.60
CA ILE A 537 8.70 -7.63 149.81
C ILE A 537 9.68 -8.63 150.44
N ALA A 538 9.61 -9.89 149.99
CA ALA A 538 10.48 -10.99 150.43
C ALA A 538 11.96 -10.60 150.46
N GLY A 539 12.64 -10.88 151.56
CA GLY A 539 14.05 -10.57 151.74
C GLY A 539 14.36 -9.09 152.01
N ARG A 540 13.38 -8.18 152.04
CA ARG A 540 13.58 -6.78 152.47
C ARG A 540 14.10 -6.75 153.90
N ILE A 541 15.19 -6.02 154.12
CA ILE A 541 15.81 -5.83 155.44
C ILE A 541 15.59 -4.39 155.92
N TYR A 542 15.23 -4.22 157.19
CA TYR A 542 15.26 -2.94 157.91
C TYR A 542 15.95 -3.10 159.26
N THR A 543 16.76 -2.11 159.66
CA THR A 543 17.36 -2.02 161.00
C THR A 543 16.76 -0.86 161.76
N ILE A 544 16.07 -1.13 162.88
CA ILE A 544 15.51 -0.13 163.77
C ILE A 544 16.41 -0.08 165.02
N LYS A 545 16.93 1.10 165.38
CA LYS A 545 17.86 1.28 166.51
C LYS A 545 17.33 2.32 167.48
N LYS A 546 17.19 1.96 168.77
CA LYS A 546 16.95 2.94 169.84
C LYS A 546 18.26 3.64 170.20
N VAL A 547 18.19 4.95 170.40
CA VAL A 547 19.25 5.76 171.01
C VAL A 547 18.61 6.78 171.96
N PRO A 548 19.27 7.17 173.06
CA PRO A 548 18.66 8.04 174.06
C PRO A 548 18.48 9.44 173.47
N ALA A 549 17.31 10.04 173.70
CA ALA A 549 17.02 11.41 173.30
C ALA A 549 17.88 12.43 174.06
N VAL A 550 17.98 12.27 175.39
CA VAL A 550 18.74 13.15 176.26
C VAL A 550 20.20 12.69 176.38
N THR A 551 21.07 13.29 175.58
CA THR A 551 22.52 13.03 175.64
C THR A 551 23.20 13.91 176.68
N GLY A 552 23.83 13.31 177.70
CA GLY A 552 24.77 14.01 178.60
C GLY A 552 24.63 13.76 180.11
N VAL A 553 23.69 12.92 180.56
CA VAL A 553 23.55 12.59 181.98
C VAL A 553 24.65 11.61 182.41
N ALA A 554 25.58 12.06 183.25
CA ALA A 554 26.64 11.20 183.77
C ALA A 554 26.04 10.15 184.72
N GLY A 555 26.18 8.86 184.38
CA GLY A 555 25.66 7.73 185.16
C GLY A 555 24.35 7.12 184.66
N SER A 556 23.69 7.72 183.65
CA SER A 556 22.59 7.03 182.97
C SER A 556 23.16 5.94 182.04
N GLY A 557 22.87 4.67 182.34
CA GLY A 557 23.40 3.51 181.61
C GLY A 557 22.77 3.27 180.24
N HIS A 558 22.73 2.00 179.80
CA HIS A 558 21.99 1.57 178.60
C HIS A 558 20.46 1.60 178.81
N ASP A 559 20.00 2.21 179.91
CA ASP A 559 18.65 2.12 180.44
C ASP A 559 18.13 3.52 180.80
N ALA A 560 18.76 4.57 180.25
CA ALA A 560 18.51 5.98 180.55
C ALA A 560 17.05 6.38 180.28
N GLU A 561 16.48 5.84 179.21
CA GLU A 561 15.10 6.04 178.81
C GLU A 561 14.36 4.68 178.75
N ILE A 562 14.68 3.73 179.63
CA ILE A 562 14.15 2.35 179.58
C ILE A 562 12.61 2.26 179.68
N ASP A 563 12.00 3.13 180.49
CA ASP A 563 10.54 3.25 180.65
C ASP A 563 9.84 3.79 179.38
N ASN A 564 10.61 4.24 178.38
CA ASN A 564 10.15 4.70 177.08
C ASN A 564 10.53 3.67 175.99
N PRO A 565 9.83 2.53 175.86
CA PRO A 565 10.13 1.54 174.83
C PRO A 565 10.01 2.12 173.42
N VAL A 566 10.87 1.63 172.52
CA VAL A 566 10.67 1.77 171.08
C VAL A 566 10.00 0.50 170.59
N THR A 567 8.67 0.52 170.56
CA THR A 567 7.84 -0.61 170.10
C THR A 567 7.93 -0.71 168.59
N ILE A 568 8.52 -1.77 168.05
CA ILE A 568 8.40 -2.09 166.62
C ILE A 568 7.10 -2.86 166.46
N GLU A 569 6.23 -2.40 165.56
CA GLU A 569 4.91 -2.97 165.30
C GLU A 569 4.87 -3.52 163.88
N ALA A 570 4.32 -4.72 163.69
CA ALA A 570 4.04 -5.25 162.36
C ALA A 570 2.89 -4.48 161.70
N PHE A 571 2.67 -4.71 160.41
CA PHE A 571 1.44 -4.23 159.78
C PHE A 571 0.23 -4.99 160.34
N THR A 572 -0.96 -4.37 160.36
CA THR A 572 -2.13 -4.94 161.05
C THR A 572 -2.54 -6.31 160.48
N GLY A 573 -2.40 -7.37 161.29
CA GLY A 573 -2.66 -8.76 160.87
C GLY A 573 -1.43 -9.56 160.41
N GLU A 574 -0.24 -8.99 160.61
CA GLU A 574 1.08 -9.61 160.40
C GLU A 574 1.84 -9.68 161.74
N ASN A 575 2.97 -10.40 161.75
CA ASN A 575 3.78 -10.64 162.95
C ASN A 575 5.25 -10.19 162.77
N ILE A 576 5.89 -9.94 163.91
CA ILE A 576 7.34 -10.00 164.11
C ILE A 576 7.60 -11.26 164.92
N GLU A 577 8.28 -12.26 164.33
CA GLU A 577 8.30 -13.64 164.83
C GLU A 577 6.87 -14.18 165.14
N ASP A 578 6.54 -14.40 166.41
CA ASP A 578 5.30 -14.98 166.92
C ASP A 578 4.30 -13.96 167.50
N GLY A 579 4.65 -12.67 167.55
CA GLY A 579 3.81 -11.60 168.09
C GLY A 579 3.57 -10.42 167.13
N PRO A 580 2.57 -9.56 167.36
CA PRO A 580 2.29 -8.40 166.50
C PRO A 580 3.29 -7.24 166.67
N SER A 581 4.09 -7.24 167.74
CA SER A 581 5.02 -6.17 168.08
C SER A 581 6.13 -6.66 169.01
N ILE A 582 7.29 -5.98 168.99
CA ILE A 582 8.40 -6.21 169.92
C ILE A 582 9.05 -4.90 170.36
N ASP A 583 9.32 -4.77 171.66
CA ASP A 583 9.95 -3.57 172.22
C ASP A 583 11.48 -3.62 172.20
N ILE A 584 12.08 -2.48 171.85
CA ILE A 584 13.46 -2.14 172.19
C ILE A 584 13.44 -1.26 173.44
N ASN A 585 13.75 -1.84 174.59
CA ASN A 585 13.78 -1.15 175.88
C ASN A 585 15.10 -0.42 176.11
N ASN A 586 16.23 -1.12 175.91
CA ASN A 586 17.56 -0.60 176.21
C ASN A 586 18.07 0.36 175.12
N ASP A 587 18.60 1.50 175.56
CA ASP A 587 19.30 2.47 174.74
C ASP A 587 20.52 1.88 174.02
N TRP A 588 20.80 2.43 172.84
CA TRP A 588 21.84 2.00 171.91
C TRP A 588 21.67 0.58 171.33
N THR A 589 20.68 -0.20 171.74
CA THR A 589 20.38 -1.51 171.12
C THR A 589 19.53 -1.35 169.84
N PHE A 590 19.47 -2.40 169.03
CA PHE A 590 18.78 -2.37 167.73
C PHE A 590 18.11 -3.72 167.45
N LEU A 591 17.25 -3.72 166.42
CA LEU A 591 16.68 -4.93 165.84
C LEU A 591 16.83 -4.81 164.32
N THR A 592 17.39 -5.84 163.68
CA THR A 592 17.34 -5.98 162.23
C THR A 592 16.30 -7.03 161.89
N VAL A 593 15.25 -6.61 161.19
CA VAL A 593 14.17 -7.48 160.72
C VAL A 593 14.30 -7.74 159.22
N GLN A 594 13.90 -8.94 158.77
CA GLN A 594 13.80 -9.31 157.36
C GLN A 594 12.43 -9.92 157.05
N SER A 595 11.78 -9.46 155.98
CA SER A 595 10.46 -9.96 155.56
C SER A 595 10.57 -11.34 154.89
N ASP A 596 9.62 -12.23 155.22
CA ASP A 596 9.39 -13.50 154.53
C ASP A 596 8.76 -13.35 153.13
N GLY A 597 8.03 -12.25 152.90
CA GLY A 597 7.29 -11.95 151.67
C GLY A 597 5.78 -12.14 151.73
N ASP A 598 5.21 -12.57 152.87
CA ASP A 598 3.76 -12.69 153.09
C ASP A 598 3.29 -11.98 154.36
N LYS A 599 3.77 -12.38 155.56
CA LYS A 599 3.21 -11.95 156.86
C LYS A 599 4.18 -11.90 158.04
N THR A 600 5.44 -12.28 157.87
CA THR A 600 6.37 -12.45 159.00
C THR A 600 7.62 -11.62 158.81
N TRP A 601 7.94 -10.81 159.82
CA TRP A 601 9.22 -10.14 159.98
C TRP A 601 10.11 -10.95 160.92
N TYR A 602 11.11 -11.63 160.38
CA TYR A 602 12.09 -12.41 161.15
C TYR A 602 13.18 -11.51 161.73
N ILE A 603 13.56 -11.73 162.98
CA ILE A 603 14.61 -11.01 163.70
C ILE A 603 15.96 -11.64 163.35
N ILE A 604 16.54 -11.18 162.24
CA ILE A 604 17.85 -11.68 161.77
C ILE A 604 19.04 -11.09 162.55
N LYS A 605 18.82 -10.07 163.39
CA LYS A 605 19.84 -9.53 164.31
C LYS A 605 19.21 -8.74 165.47
N LYS A 606 19.88 -8.77 166.63
CA LYS A 606 19.63 -7.96 167.83
C LYS A 606 20.99 -7.58 168.47
#